data_AF-A0A6C1QPD1-F1
#
_entry.id   AF-A0A6C1QPD1-F1
#
_cell.length_a   1.000
_cell.length_b   1.000
_cell.length_c   1.000
_cell.angle_alpha   90.00
_cell.angle_beta   90.00
_cell.angle_gamma   90.00
#
_symmetry.space_group_name_H-M   'P 1'
#
loop_
_entity.id
_entity.type
_entity.pdbx_description
1 polymer ?
#
loop_
_entity_poly.entity_id
_entity_poly.type
_entity_poly.pdbx_seq_one_letter_code
_entity_poly.pdbx_strand_id
1 'polypeptide(L)'
;MGPRRKAVSRNAAGCPTHFGVLCLSGMQKLSRLQTARGCAFFVISLLFFSLLACRTGPVVIPEDLTQAELFQRGQEALDAGRFAVALQYYVTFLERFPEDRVNGAEARYEIAFVHYRMDEWDTARQLFAELLAKYDGPDADELPAWPRVLSLRVLEVMDEGGWPPPRPRRADRARRE
;
A
#
# COMPACT_ATOMS: atom_id res chain seq x y z
N MET A 1 -26.30 -41.22 24.40
CA MET A 1 -27.19 -40.57 25.39
C MET A 1 -27.65 -39.24 24.79
N GLY A 2 -28.94 -39.11 24.47
CA GLY A 2 -29.55 -37.84 24.03
C GLY A 2 -30.07 -37.01 25.24
N PRO A 3 -30.88 -35.95 25.05
CA PRO A 3 -31.84 -35.82 23.95
C PRO A 3 -31.83 -34.48 23.18
N ARG A 4 -32.27 -34.61 21.93
CA ARG A 4 -32.84 -33.56 21.07
C ARG A 4 -34.08 -32.93 21.71
N ARG A 5 -34.35 -31.65 21.44
CA ARG A 5 -35.73 -31.11 21.45
C ARG A 5 -36.12 -30.61 20.07
N LYS A 6 -37.36 -30.96 19.71
CA LYS A 6 -38.02 -30.82 18.41
C LYS A 6 -38.70 -29.46 18.25
N ALA A 7 -38.98 -29.16 16.97
CA ALA A 7 -39.81 -28.10 16.41
C ALA A 7 -41.31 -28.15 16.80
N VAL A 8 -41.99 -27.00 16.65
CA VAL A 8 -43.44 -26.76 16.47
C VAL A 8 -43.53 -25.42 15.73
N SER A 9 -43.98 -25.24 14.47
CA SER A 9 -45.21 -25.58 13.71
C SER A 9 -46.50 -24.89 14.19
N ARG A 10 -47.02 -23.94 13.36
CA ARG A 10 -48.43 -23.72 12.96
C ARG A 10 -48.52 -22.36 12.23
N ASN A 11 -48.74 -22.33 10.90
CA ASN A 11 -50.02 -22.37 10.17
C ASN A 11 -51.04 -21.32 10.65
N ALA A 12 -51.42 -20.36 9.78
CA ALA A 12 -52.61 -20.46 8.92
C ALA A 12 -53.20 -19.08 8.53
N ALA A 13 -53.59 -19.01 7.26
CA ALA A 13 -54.81 -18.40 6.73
C ALA A 13 -55.02 -16.87 6.75
N GLY A 14 -55.50 -16.37 5.60
CA GLY A 14 -56.33 -15.17 5.56
C GLY A 14 -56.15 -14.29 4.32
N CYS A 15 -56.58 -14.76 3.16
CA CYS A 15 -57.00 -13.85 2.08
C CYS A 15 -58.49 -13.56 2.28
N PRO A 16 -58.93 -12.31 2.09
CA PRO A 16 -60.17 -12.12 1.36
C PRO A 16 -60.05 -11.03 0.29
N THR A 17 -60.59 -11.37 -0.87
CA THR A 17 -61.02 -10.47 -1.93
C THR A 17 -62.26 -9.70 -1.47
N HIS A 18 -62.41 -8.43 -1.90
CA HIS A 18 -63.52 -7.89 -2.72
C HIS A 18 -63.83 -6.40 -2.44
N PHE A 19 -64.22 -5.69 -3.52
CA PHE A 19 -64.78 -4.32 -3.60
C PHE A 19 -63.82 -3.16 -3.26
N GLY A 20 -63.68 -2.09 -4.04
CA GLY A 20 -64.40 -1.63 -5.21
C GLY A 20 -64.22 -0.10 -5.29
N VAL A 21 -63.84 0.38 -6.48
CA VAL A 21 -64.31 1.63 -7.10
C VAL A 21 -63.86 3.00 -6.51
N LEU A 22 -63.39 3.85 -7.45
CA LEU A 22 -63.32 5.33 -7.45
C LEU A 22 -62.34 6.02 -6.48
N CYS A 23 -61.25 6.58 -7.04
CA CYS A 23 -61.17 8.03 -7.22
C CYS A 23 -60.02 8.39 -8.19
N LEU A 24 -60.36 8.78 -9.43
CA LEU A 24 -59.52 9.69 -10.19
C LEU A 24 -59.45 11.00 -9.41
N SER A 25 -58.25 11.47 -9.06
CA SER A 25 -57.85 12.87 -9.27
C SER A 25 -56.50 13.15 -8.62
N GLY A 26 -55.54 13.54 -9.46
CA GLY A 26 -54.52 14.52 -9.11
C GLY A 26 -53.37 14.03 -8.26
N MET A 27 -52.23 13.73 -8.89
CA MET A 27 -50.88 14.06 -8.40
C MET A 27 -49.86 13.98 -9.57
N GLN A 28 -50.14 14.67 -10.68
CA GLN A 28 -49.10 15.02 -11.65
C GLN A 28 -48.49 16.37 -11.27
N LYS A 29 -47.61 16.43 -10.27
CA LYS A 29 -46.81 17.65 -9.98
C LYS A 29 -45.69 17.45 -8.94
N LEU A 30 -44.92 16.37 -9.01
CA LEU A 30 -43.71 16.24 -8.17
C LEU A 30 -42.42 15.92 -8.95
N SER A 31 -42.49 15.62 -10.24
CA SER A 31 -41.33 15.11 -11.00
C SER A 31 -40.34 16.18 -11.53
N ARG A 32 -40.59 17.48 -11.34
CA ARG A 32 -39.74 18.55 -11.92
C ARG A 32 -38.69 19.15 -10.97
N LEU A 33 -38.73 18.87 -9.67
CA LEU A 33 -37.73 19.40 -8.71
C LEU A 33 -36.61 18.42 -8.34
N GLN A 34 -36.73 17.13 -8.65
CA GLN A 34 -35.68 16.13 -8.36
C GLN A 34 -34.57 16.07 -9.41
N THR A 35 -34.87 16.39 -10.67
CA THR A 35 -33.90 16.31 -11.78
C THR A 35 -32.83 17.41 -11.72
N ALA A 36 -33.18 18.63 -11.30
CA ALA A 36 -32.24 19.73 -11.19
C ALA A 36 -31.21 19.55 -10.06
N ARG A 37 -31.61 18.92 -8.94
CA ARG A 37 -30.71 18.63 -7.80
C ARG A 37 -29.75 17.47 -8.10
N GLY A 38 -30.17 16.49 -8.90
CA GLY A 38 -29.33 15.37 -9.33
C GLY A 38 -28.22 15.79 -10.31
N CYS A 39 -28.52 16.66 -11.27
CA CYS A 39 -27.51 17.15 -12.22
C CYS A 39 -26.41 17.99 -11.54
N ALA A 40 -26.77 18.83 -10.56
CA ALA A 40 -25.79 19.62 -9.81
C ALA A 40 -24.83 18.73 -8.99
N PHE A 41 -25.35 17.66 -8.36
CA PHE A 41 -24.53 16.69 -7.64
C PHE A 41 -23.60 15.90 -8.57
N PHE A 42 -24.08 15.54 -9.76
CA PHE A 42 -23.28 14.79 -10.75
C PHE A 42 -22.14 15.65 -11.34
N VAL A 43 -22.40 16.94 -11.60
CA VAL A 43 -21.39 17.89 -12.08
C VAL A 43 -20.34 18.17 -10.99
N ILE A 44 -20.75 18.37 -9.73
CA ILE A 44 -19.82 18.55 -8.60
C ILE A 44 -18.99 17.28 -8.37
N SER A 45 -19.59 16.09 -8.48
CA SER A 45 -18.87 14.81 -8.37
C SER A 45 -17.84 14.61 -9.49
N LEU A 46 -18.16 15.01 -10.73
CA LEU A 46 -17.22 14.99 -11.86
C LEU A 46 -16.08 16.01 -11.67
N LEU A 47 -16.40 17.20 -11.16
CA LEU A 47 -15.41 18.27 -10.90
C LEU A 47 -14.47 17.92 -9.73
N PHE A 48 -14.97 17.19 -8.73
CA PHE A 48 -14.18 16.67 -7.63
C PHE A 48 -13.22 15.55 -8.10
N PHE A 49 -13.68 14.68 -9.01
CA PHE A 49 -12.86 13.61 -9.58
C PHE A 49 -11.71 14.13 -10.47
N SER A 50 -11.89 15.29 -11.12
CA SER A 50 -10.83 15.93 -11.92
C SER A 50 -9.69 16.55 -11.11
N LEU A 51 -9.90 16.85 -9.82
CA LEU A 51 -8.86 17.40 -8.94
C LEU A 51 -7.93 16.32 -8.34
N LEU A 52 -8.27 15.03 -8.48
CA LEU A 52 -7.45 13.91 -8.01
C LEU A 52 -6.44 13.39 -9.06
N ALA A 53 -6.39 13.99 -10.24
CA ALA A 53 -5.45 13.59 -11.28
C ALA A 53 -4.06 14.21 -11.05
N CYS A 54 -3.37 13.81 -9.98
CA CYS A 54 -1.92 14.03 -9.87
C CYS A 54 -1.22 13.09 -10.86
N ARG A 55 -1.08 13.55 -12.11
CA ARG A 55 -0.28 12.86 -13.13
C ARG A 55 1.19 13.26 -12.96
N THR A 56 1.84 12.74 -11.93
CA THR A 56 3.29 12.92 -11.73
C THR A 56 4.01 11.91 -12.63
N GLY A 57 4.61 12.39 -13.72
CA GLY A 57 5.41 11.57 -14.64
C GLY A 57 6.80 11.22 -14.09
N PRO A 58 7.57 10.36 -14.80
CA PRO A 58 8.95 10.08 -14.43
C PRO A 58 9.81 11.35 -14.45
N VAL A 59 10.78 11.41 -13.55
CA VAL A 59 11.72 12.53 -13.47
C VAL A 59 12.85 12.28 -14.47
N VAL A 60 13.21 13.31 -15.22
CA VAL A 60 14.39 13.25 -16.09
C VAL A 60 15.64 13.38 -15.22
N ILE A 61 16.45 12.32 -15.15
CA ILE A 61 17.68 12.27 -14.35
C ILE A 61 18.87 12.71 -15.22
N PRO A 62 19.54 13.83 -14.90
CA PRO A 62 20.73 14.27 -15.64
C PRO A 62 21.80 13.16 -15.71
N GLU A 63 22.46 13.02 -16.86
CA GLU A 63 23.46 11.96 -17.10
C GLU A 63 24.78 12.18 -16.33
N ASP A 64 25.04 13.42 -15.91
CA ASP A 64 26.27 13.86 -15.24
C ASP A 64 26.20 13.78 -13.71
N LEU A 65 25.10 13.28 -13.15
CA LEU A 65 24.99 13.11 -11.70
C LEU A 65 26.01 12.10 -11.19
N THR A 66 26.70 12.50 -10.13
CA THR A 66 27.57 11.63 -9.36
C THR A 66 26.77 10.59 -8.58
N GLN A 67 27.48 9.55 -8.14
CA GLN A 67 26.96 8.50 -7.25
C GLN A 67 26.27 9.08 -6.00
N ALA A 68 26.95 10.00 -5.31
CA ALA A 68 26.43 10.64 -4.11
C ALA A 68 25.17 11.48 -4.38
N GLU A 69 25.11 12.19 -5.52
CA GLU A 69 23.94 12.99 -5.88
C GLU A 69 22.72 12.12 -6.20
N LEU A 70 22.91 10.94 -6.82
CA LEU A 70 21.82 9.99 -7.03
C LEU A 70 21.25 9.52 -5.69
N PHE A 71 22.10 9.17 -4.72
CA PHE A 71 21.67 8.79 -3.38
C PHE A 71 20.95 9.91 -2.66
N GLN A 72 21.54 11.11 -2.63
CA GLN A 72 20.97 12.27 -1.99
C GLN A 72 19.56 12.57 -2.52
N ARG A 73 19.40 12.62 -3.85
CA ARG A 73 18.09 12.90 -4.48
C ARG A 73 17.10 11.75 -4.29
N GLY A 74 17.57 10.50 -4.28
CA GLY A 74 16.76 9.32 -3.96
C GLY A 74 16.18 9.39 -2.55
N GLN A 75 17.01 9.71 -1.55
CA GLN A 75 16.58 9.86 -0.16
C GLN A 75 15.62 11.04 0.01
N GLU A 76 15.92 12.20 -0.58
CA GLU A 76 15.01 13.35 -0.57
C GLU A 76 13.63 13.02 -1.19
N ALA A 77 13.61 12.21 -2.25
CA ALA A 77 12.36 11.75 -2.84
C ALA A 77 11.61 10.78 -1.92
N LEU A 78 12.32 9.85 -1.27
CA LEU A 78 11.76 8.90 -0.30
C LEU A 78 11.17 9.61 0.93
N ASP A 79 11.88 10.58 1.48
CA ASP A 79 11.43 11.39 2.62
C ASP A 79 10.21 12.23 2.27
N ALA A 80 10.15 12.73 1.03
CA ALA A 80 8.98 13.41 0.49
C ALA A 80 7.81 12.46 0.12
N GLY A 81 7.95 11.15 0.34
CA GLY A 81 6.94 10.14 -0.03
C GLY A 81 6.76 9.93 -1.54
N ARG A 82 7.69 10.43 -2.36
CA ARG A 82 7.68 10.28 -3.82
C ARG A 82 8.37 8.97 -4.21
N PHE A 83 7.77 7.84 -3.81
CA PHE A 83 8.37 6.51 -3.95
C PHE A 83 8.80 6.16 -5.38
N ALA A 84 7.95 6.45 -6.38
CA ALA A 84 8.28 6.19 -7.79
C ALA A 84 9.50 6.99 -8.28
N VAL A 85 9.74 8.18 -7.72
CA VAL A 85 10.91 9.01 -8.04
C VAL A 85 12.15 8.49 -7.30
N ALA A 86 12.01 8.08 -6.04
CA ALA A 86 13.09 7.45 -5.29
C ALA A 86 13.60 6.18 -6.00
N LEU A 87 12.68 5.31 -6.43
CA LEU A 87 13.01 4.11 -7.20
C LEU A 87 13.79 4.45 -8.48
N GLN A 88 13.39 5.48 -9.23
CA GLN A 88 14.12 5.90 -10.43
C GLN A 88 15.58 6.26 -10.11
N TYR A 89 15.85 7.02 -9.05
CA TYR A 89 17.22 7.36 -8.66
C TYR A 89 18.07 6.15 -8.30
N TYR A 90 17.54 5.23 -7.48
CA TYR A 90 18.30 4.04 -7.06
C TYR A 90 18.46 3.01 -8.18
N VAL A 91 17.47 2.84 -9.05
CA VAL A 91 17.60 1.98 -10.24
C VAL A 91 18.62 2.56 -11.20
N THR A 92 18.57 3.86 -11.47
CA THR A 92 19.58 4.54 -12.30
C THR A 92 20.99 4.42 -11.72
N PHE A 93 21.14 4.44 -10.39
CA PHE A 93 22.43 4.16 -9.76
C PHE A 93 22.95 2.77 -10.13
N LEU A 94 22.11 1.73 -10.00
CA LEU A 94 22.49 0.35 -10.32
C LEU A 94 22.78 0.14 -11.82
N GLU A 95 22.11 0.89 -12.70
CA GLU A 95 22.32 0.85 -14.14
C GLU A 95 23.63 1.55 -14.56
N ARG A 96 23.93 2.72 -13.97
CA ARG A 96 25.09 3.54 -14.36
C ARG A 96 26.39 3.12 -13.67
N PHE A 97 26.30 2.54 -12.47
CA PHE A 97 27.45 2.16 -11.65
C PHE A 97 27.39 0.68 -11.23
N PRO A 98 27.27 -0.28 -12.17
CA PRO A 98 27.09 -1.69 -11.84
C PRO A 98 28.29 -2.32 -11.11
N GLU A 99 29.49 -1.76 -11.32
CA GLU A 99 30.73 -2.20 -10.68
C GLU A 99 30.90 -1.70 -9.24
N ASP A 100 30.14 -0.69 -8.83
CA ASP A 100 30.16 -0.21 -7.45
C ASP A 100 29.33 -1.15 -6.56
N ARG A 101 29.97 -2.22 -6.11
CA ARG A 101 29.34 -3.25 -5.27
C ARG A 101 28.95 -2.73 -3.90
N VAL A 102 29.76 -1.84 -3.32
CA VAL A 102 29.58 -1.30 -1.96
C VAL A 102 28.31 -0.44 -1.92
N ASN A 103 28.25 0.60 -2.75
CA ASN A 103 27.08 1.47 -2.82
C ASN A 103 25.93 0.77 -3.56
N GLY A 104 26.22 -0.24 -4.39
CA GLY A 104 25.19 -1.09 -4.99
C GLY A 104 24.42 -1.92 -3.96
N ALA A 105 25.04 -2.36 -2.86
CA ALA A 105 24.33 -3.04 -1.78
C ALA A 105 23.36 -2.07 -1.05
N GLU A 106 23.80 -0.83 -0.85
CA GLU A 106 22.97 0.27 -0.33
C GLU A 106 21.77 0.56 -1.25
N ALA A 107 21.97 0.77 -2.55
CA ALA A 107 20.88 1.04 -3.49
C ALA A 107 19.83 -0.08 -3.50
N ARG A 108 20.26 -1.34 -3.42
CA ARG A 108 19.35 -2.50 -3.35
C ARG A 108 18.54 -2.52 -2.05
N TYR A 109 19.15 -2.16 -0.93
CA TYR A 109 18.44 -1.99 0.34
C TYR A 109 17.39 -0.89 0.23
N GLU A 110 17.77 0.27 -0.31
CA GLU A 110 16.85 1.40 -0.46
C GLU A 110 15.67 1.08 -1.38
N ILE A 111 15.89 0.37 -2.49
CA ILE A 111 14.81 -0.10 -3.36
C ILE A 111 13.84 -1.01 -2.59
N ALA A 112 14.37 -2.02 -1.88
CA ALA A 112 13.53 -2.91 -1.05
C ALA A 112 12.77 -2.14 0.04
N PHE A 113 13.43 -1.17 0.67
CA PHE A 113 12.84 -0.31 1.70
C PHE A 113 11.76 0.62 1.15
N VAL A 114 11.91 1.12 -0.08
CA VAL A 114 10.85 1.89 -0.76
C VAL A 114 9.60 1.03 -0.98
N HIS A 115 9.76 -0.22 -1.43
CA HIS A 115 8.62 -1.14 -1.57
C HIS A 115 7.97 -1.45 -0.21
N TYR A 116 8.77 -1.60 0.85
CA TYR A 116 8.27 -1.73 2.21
C TYR A 116 7.44 -0.51 2.63
N ARG A 117 7.93 0.70 2.33
CA ARG A 117 7.24 1.98 2.60
C ARG A 117 5.95 2.17 1.80
N MET A 118 5.78 1.43 0.71
CA MET A 118 4.58 1.39 -0.13
C MET A 118 3.56 0.33 0.31
N ASP A 119 3.80 -0.39 1.42
CA ASP A 119 3.02 -1.55 1.86
C ASP A 119 3.02 -2.71 0.82
N GLU A 120 4.03 -2.77 -0.05
CA GLU A 120 4.22 -3.84 -1.03
C GLU A 120 5.05 -4.97 -0.42
N TRP A 121 4.50 -5.60 0.62
CA TRP A 121 5.20 -6.52 1.51
C TRP A 121 5.86 -7.70 0.79
N ASP A 122 5.17 -8.31 -0.18
CA ASP A 122 5.69 -9.47 -0.91
C ASP A 122 6.93 -9.09 -1.73
N THR A 123 6.85 -7.98 -2.48
CA THR A 123 7.97 -7.45 -3.27
C THR A 123 9.13 -7.04 -2.37
N ALA A 124 8.85 -6.34 -1.26
CA ALA A 124 9.88 -5.94 -0.31
C ALA A 124 10.62 -7.15 0.29
N ARG A 125 9.90 -8.21 0.71
CA ARG A 125 10.52 -9.44 1.22
C ARG A 125 11.43 -10.09 0.19
N GLN A 126 10.94 -10.19 -1.06
CA GLN A 126 11.71 -10.77 -2.14
C GLN A 126 13.02 -9.99 -2.34
N LEU A 127 12.95 -8.66 -2.45
CA LEU A 127 14.12 -7.82 -2.70
C LEU A 127 15.12 -7.83 -1.53
N PHE A 128 14.63 -7.83 -0.28
CA PHE A 128 15.51 -8.01 0.88
C PHE A 128 16.19 -9.38 0.87
N ALA A 129 15.47 -10.46 0.51
CA ALA A 129 16.06 -11.79 0.40
C ALA A 129 17.12 -11.86 -0.71
N GLU A 130 16.87 -11.25 -1.86
CA GLU A 130 17.84 -11.14 -2.96
C GLU A 130 19.11 -10.37 -2.55
N LEU A 131 18.96 -9.28 -1.79
CA LEU A 131 20.10 -8.56 -1.22
C LEU A 131 20.87 -9.44 -0.23
N LEU A 132 20.17 -10.10 0.69
CA LEU A 132 20.79 -10.95 1.72
C LEU A 132 21.55 -12.13 1.12
N ALA A 133 21.06 -12.73 0.03
CA ALA A 133 21.76 -13.79 -0.68
C ALA A 133 23.16 -13.36 -1.18
N LYS A 134 23.40 -12.06 -1.41
CA LYS A 134 24.73 -11.55 -1.76
C LYS A 134 25.72 -11.60 -0.60
N TYR A 135 25.23 -11.49 0.63
CA TYR A 135 26.04 -11.61 1.84
C TYR A 135 26.38 -13.06 2.22
N ASP A 136 25.80 -14.03 1.51
CA ASP A 136 26.17 -15.46 1.62
C ASP A 136 27.07 -15.90 0.45
N GLY A 137 27.40 -14.98 -0.47
CA GLY A 137 28.21 -15.22 -1.65
C GLY A 137 29.72 -15.03 -1.44
N PRO A 138 30.53 -15.29 -2.49
CA PRO A 138 31.99 -15.17 -2.42
C PRO A 138 32.49 -13.75 -2.16
N ASP A 139 31.68 -12.74 -2.52
CA ASP A 139 32.02 -11.32 -2.39
C ASP A 139 31.52 -10.70 -1.06
N ALA A 140 31.02 -11.53 -0.13
CA ALA A 140 30.36 -11.04 1.09
C ALA A 140 31.27 -10.15 1.96
N ASP A 141 32.57 -10.44 2.02
CA ASP A 141 33.53 -9.72 2.83
C ASP A 141 33.79 -8.28 2.34
N GLU A 142 33.45 -7.98 1.07
CA GLU A 142 33.61 -6.66 0.47
C GLU A 142 32.40 -5.75 0.69
N LEU A 143 31.25 -6.33 1.09
CA LEU A 143 30.01 -5.60 1.22
C LEU A 143 29.90 -4.92 2.60
N PRO A 144 29.35 -3.68 2.66
CA PRO A 144 29.15 -3.01 3.94
C PRO A 144 28.16 -3.80 4.80
N ALA A 145 28.38 -3.85 6.11
CA ALA A 145 27.54 -4.65 7.00
C ALA A 145 26.12 -4.08 7.19
N TRP A 146 25.96 -2.77 7.08
CA TRP A 146 24.73 -2.10 7.50
C TRP A 146 23.49 -2.44 6.65
N PRO A 147 23.53 -2.60 5.31
CA PRO A 147 22.34 -2.96 4.53
C PRO A 147 21.83 -4.34 4.92
N ARG A 148 22.72 -5.28 5.24
CA ARG A 148 22.37 -6.61 5.77
C ARG A 148 21.62 -6.49 7.10
N VAL A 149 22.18 -5.77 8.06
CA VAL A 149 21.59 -5.62 9.40
C VAL A 149 20.21 -4.97 9.33
N LEU A 150 20.06 -3.90 8.54
CA LEU A 150 18.77 -3.23 8.38
C LEU A 150 17.76 -4.10 7.64
N SER A 151 18.16 -4.81 6.58
CA SER A 151 17.27 -5.74 5.86
C SER A 151 16.70 -6.82 6.79
N LEU A 152 17.55 -7.44 7.61
CA LEU A 152 17.11 -8.44 8.60
C LEU A 152 16.14 -7.83 9.60
N ARG A 153 16.41 -6.61 10.08
CA ARG A 153 15.53 -5.94 11.03
C ARG A 153 14.17 -5.60 10.41
N VAL A 154 14.15 -5.13 9.17
CA VAL A 154 12.90 -4.83 8.47
C VAL A 154 12.09 -6.11 8.28
N LEU A 155 12.70 -7.21 7.84
CA LEU A 155 12.03 -8.50 7.72
C LEU A 155 11.41 -8.99 9.04
N GLU A 156 12.13 -8.86 10.16
CA GLU A 156 11.61 -9.17 11.50
C GLU A 156 10.35 -8.34 11.81
N VAL A 157 10.38 -7.02 11.54
CA VAL A 157 9.21 -6.14 11.72
C VAL A 157 8.04 -6.57 10.83
N MET A 158 8.31 -6.98 9.59
CA MET A 158 7.28 -7.47 8.67
C MET A 158 6.65 -8.78 9.16
N ASP A 159 7.41 -9.65 9.84
CA ASP A 159 6.90 -10.89 10.45
C ASP A 159 6.08 -10.64 11.73
N GLU A 160 6.40 -9.57 12.45
CA GLU A 160 5.68 -9.12 13.64
C GLU A 160 4.34 -8.40 13.33
N GLY A 161 4.02 -8.17 12.05
CA GLY A 161 2.77 -7.53 11.60
C GLY A 161 2.91 -6.08 11.15
N GLY A 162 4.13 -5.60 10.87
CA GLY A 162 4.39 -4.28 10.28
C GLY A 162 4.84 -3.21 11.29
N TRP A 163 5.05 -1.98 10.80
CA TRP A 163 5.51 -0.85 11.62
C TRP A 163 4.36 0.03 12.15
N PRO A 164 4.40 0.51 13.40
CA PRO A 164 5.46 0.29 14.39
C PRO A 164 5.42 -1.15 14.94
N PRO A 165 6.59 -1.78 15.19
CA PRO A 165 6.64 -3.12 15.74
C PRO A 165 5.88 -3.18 17.06
N PRO A 166 5.20 -4.30 17.36
CA PRO A 166 4.55 -4.49 18.63
C PRO A 166 5.55 -4.24 19.77
N ARG A 167 5.15 -3.43 20.75
CA ARG A 167 6.05 -3.08 21.87
C ARG A 167 6.58 -4.37 22.52
N PRO A 168 7.92 -4.53 22.68
CA PRO A 168 8.47 -5.75 23.24
C PRO A 168 7.87 -5.98 24.63
N ARG A 169 7.42 -7.22 24.87
CA ARG A 169 6.83 -7.57 26.17
C ARG A 169 7.91 -7.36 27.23
N ARG A 170 7.53 -6.94 28.44
CA ARG A 170 8.50 -6.67 29.53
C ARG A 170 9.47 -7.85 29.75
N ALA A 171 9.01 -9.08 29.54
CA ALA A 171 9.80 -10.30 29.65
C ALA A 171 10.96 -10.40 28.63
N ASP A 172 10.82 -9.81 27.44
CA ASP A 172 11.83 -9.88 26.38
C ASP A 172 12.96 -8.87 26.60
N ARG A 173 12.70 -7.79 27.35
CA ARG A 173 13.71 -6.78 27.73
C ARG A 173 14.76 -7.34 28.69
N ALA A 174 14.34 -8.17 29.63
CA ALA A 174 15.24 -8.82 30.59
C ALA A 174 16.17 -9.87 29.96
N ARG A 175 16.00 -10.18 28.68
CA ARG A 175 16.80 -11.19 27.95
C ARG A 175 17.90 -10.57 27.07
N ARG A 176 17.95 -9.22 26.99
CA ARG A 176 18.86 -8.45 26.14
C ARG A 176 19.90 -7.64 26.93
N GLU A 177 19.89 -7.77 28.25
CA GLU A 177 20.88 -7.25 29.21
C GLU A 177 21.73 -8.41 29.73
#